data_AF-A0A4W3HBR4-F1
#
_entry.id   AF-A0A4W3HBR4-F1
#
_cell.length_a   1.000
_cell.length_b   1.000
_cell.length_c   1.000
_cell.angle_alpha   90.00
_cell.angle_beta   90.00
_cell.angle_gamma   90.00
#
_symmetry.space_group_name_H-M   'P 1'
#
loop_
_entity.id
_entity.type
_entity.pdbx_description
1 polymer ?
#
loop_
_entity_poly.entity_id
_entity_poly.type
_entity_poly.pdbx_seq_one_letter_code
_entity_poly.pdbx_strand_id
1 'polypeptide(L)'
;MEVFETACEYVVKGVASCLSCSRSSGHLEIRAASQVDLSSAVCLGLVEGVVGKVQLPSDVQWYLVVIRQKALVGTIPGGHKVYRISRVAVIPLSEVQPVDLEL
;
A
#
# COMPACT_ATOMS: atom_id res chain seq x y z
N MET A 1 -8.72 -2.63 0.56
CA MET A 1 -8.21 -1.31 0.99
C MET A 1 -7.90 -0.53 -0.27
N GLU A 2 -8.01 0.79 -0.25
CA GLU A 2 -7.72 1.64 -1.41
C GLU A 2 -6.34 2.28 -1.23
N VAL A 3 -5.59 2.39 -2.33
CA VAL A 3 -4.29 3.07 -2.34
C VAL A 3 -4.42 4.38 -3.09
N PHE A 4 -4.00 5.46 -2.44
CA PHE A 4 -3.99 6.79 -3.02
C PHE A 4 -2.56 7.32 -3.10
N GLU A 5 -2.27 8.07 -4.14
CA GLU A 5 -1.03 8.82 -4.31
C GLU A 5 -1.31 10.31 -4.23
N THR A 6 -0.55 11.00 -3.38
CA THR A 6 -0.50 12.46 -3.30
C THR A 6 0.90 12.92 -3.72
N ALA A 7 1.12 14.25 -3.74
CA ALA A 7 2.46 14.80 -3.99
C ALA A 7 3.53 14.23 -3.02
N CYS A 8 3.18 14.03 -1.75
CA CYS A 8 4.15 13.71 -0.69
C CYS A 8 4.02 12.31 -0.09
N GLU A 9 2.83 11.70 -0.17
CA GLU A 9 2.51 10.44 0.52
C GLU A 9 1.76 9.46 -0.37
N TYR A 10 2.06 8.16 -0.21
CA TYR A 10 1.13 7.09 -0.52
C TYR A 10 0.25 6.84 0.70
N VAL A 11 -1.07 6.76 0.50
CA VAL A 11 -2.04 6.52 1.57
C VAL A 11 -2.75 5.21 1.28
N VAL A 12 -2.55 4.20 2.15
CA VAL A 12 -3.36 2.98 2.13
C VAL A 12 -4.52 3.15 3.10
N LYS A 13 -5.70 3.41 2.56
CA LYS A 13 -6.91 3.70 3.34
C LYS A 13 -7.73 2.45 3.59
N GLY A 14 -7.91 2.13 4.87
CA GLY A 14 -8.89 1.16 5.35
C GLY A 14 -10.21 1.85 5.72
N VAL A 15 -11.03 1.16 6.50
CA VAL A 15 -12.34 1.67 6.93
C VAL A 15 -12.18 2.74 8.03
N ALA A 16 -11.44 2.41 9.10
CA ALA A 16 -11.29 3.29 10.27
C ALA A 16 -9.91 3.96 10.35
N SER A 17 -8.89 3.32 9.80
CA SER A 17 -7.50 3.79 9.83
C SER A 17 -6.91 3.82 8.43
N CYS A 18 -5.82 4.56 8.29
CA CYS A 18 -5.00 4.59 7.09
C CYS A 18 -3.52 4.54 7.49
N LEU A 19 -2.72 3.99 6.57
CA LEU A 19 -1.27 4.00 6.64
C LEU A 19 -0.76 5.02 5.62
N SER A 20 -0.18 6.12 6.10
CA SER A 20 0.55 7.09 5.28
C SER A 20 2.01 6.65 5.15
N CYS A 21 2.54 6.71 3.93
CA CYS A 21 3.94 6.43 3.61
C CYS A 21 4.52 7.62 2.85
N SER A 22 5.50 8.30 3.45
CA SER A 22 6.20 9.41 2.80
C SER A 22 6.95 8.93 1.55
N ARG A 23 6.73 9.59 0.41
CA ARG A 23 7.35 9.27 -0.89
C ARG A 23 8.84 9.62 -0.95
N SER A 24 9.33 10.52 -0.09
CA SER A 24 10.76 10.87 -0.01
C SER A 24 11.50 10.14 1.10
N SER A 25 10.93 10.08 2.31
CA SER A 25 11.64 9.52 3.47
C SER A 25 11.33 8.03 3.72
N GLY A 26 10.21 7.53 3.18
CA GLY A 26 9.69 6.20 3.53
C GLY A 26 9.21 6.07 4.97
N HIS A 27 9.05 7.18 5.70
CA HIS A 27 8.42 7.19 7.01
C HIS A 27 6.99 6.66 6.92
N LEU A 28 6.60 5.81 7.87
CA LEU A 28 5.27 5.23 7.96
C LEU A 28 4.55 5.78 9.19
N GLU A 29 3.31 6.20 8.99
CA GLU A 29 2.48 6.73 10.06
C GLU A 29 1.06 6.15 9.95
N ILE A 30 0.50 5.76 11.09
CA ILE A 30 -0.90 5.33 11.18
C ILE A 30 -1.72 6.54 11.60
N ARG A 31 -2.74 6.88 10.82
CA ARG A 31 -3.69 7.97 11.11
C ARG A 31 -5.13 7.44 11.08
N ALA A 32 -6.07 8.19 11.65
CA ALA A 32 -7.48 7.89 11.46
C ALA A 32 -7.88 8.20 10.01
N ALA A 33 -8.72 7.36 9.41
CA ALA A 33 -9.13 7.54 8.00
C ALA A 33 -9.88 8.86 7.74
N SER A 34 -10.45 9.48 8.78
CA SER A 34 -11.13 10.78 8.74
C SER A 34 -10.18 11.98 8.78
N GLN A 35 -8.91 11.78 9.13
CA GLN A 35 -7.92 12.86 9.29
C GLN A 35 -7.08 13.09 8.03
N VAL A 36 -7.28 12.28 6.97
CA VAL A 36 -6.51 12.40 5.73
C VAL A 36 -7.32 13.13 4.67
N ASP A 37 -6.74 14.21 4.16
CA ASP A 37 -7.25 14.90 2.99
C ASP A 37 -6.78 14.17 1.72
N LEU A 38 -7.75 13.72 0.91
CA LEU A 38 -7.52 13.03 -0.36
C LEU A 38 -8.02 13.84 -1.57
N SER A 39 -8.34 15.12 -1.37
CA SER A 39 -8.92 15.99 -2.42
C SER A 39 -8.06 16.11 -3.69
N SER A 40 -6.73 16.05 -3.54
CA SER A 40 -5.75 16.11 -4.62
C SER A 40 -5.15 14.75 -4.98
N ALA A 41 -5.64 13.67 -4.37
CA ALA A 41 -5.04 12.36 -4.50
C ALA A 41 -5.52 11.60 -5.75
N VAL A 42 -4.62 10.86 -6.38
CA VAL A 42 -4.95 9.90 -7.43
C VAL A 42 -5.23 8.54 -6.79
N CYS A 43 -6.38 7.94 -7.07
CA CYS A 43 -6.66 6.57 -6.64
C CYS A 43 -5.95 5.59 -7.56
N LEU A 44 -4.99 4.84 -7.02
CA LEU A 44 -4.21 3.85 -7.78
C LEU A 44 -4.95 2.50 -7.89
N GLY A 45 -5.90 2.23 -6.99
CA GLY A 45 -6.74 1.03 -7.04
C GLY A 45 -6.92 0.32 -5.71
N LEU A 46 -7.42 -0.92 -5.79
CA LEU A 46 -7.74 -1.76 -4.63
C LEU A 46 -6.61 -2.75 -4.36
N VAL A 47 -6.27 -2.89 -3.08
CA VAL A 47 -5.31 -3.89 -2.60
C VAL A 47 -5.89 -4.72 -1.46
N GLU A 48 -5.40 -5.95 -1.38
CA GLU A 48 -5.76 -6.95 -0.37
C GLU A 48 -5.00 -6.75 0.96
N GLY A 49 -3.85 -6.07 0.91
CA GLY A 49 -2.90 -6.01 2.02
C GLY A 49 -1.69 -5.14 1.73
N VAL A 50 -0.96 -4.79 2.79
CA VAL A 50 0.38 -4.20 2.73
C VAL A 50 1.36 -5.22 3.27
N VAL A 51 2.43 -5.51 2.55
CA VAL A 51 3.53 -6.35 3.04
C VAL A 51 4.46 -5.52 3.92
N GLY A 52 4.79 -4.31 3.46
CA GLY A 52 5.64 -3.36 4.17
C GLY A 52 6.42 -2.48 3.21
N LYS A 53 7.51 -1.88 3.72
CA LYS A 53 8.49 -1.17 2.90
C LYS A 53 9.81 -1.96 2.85
N VAL A 54 10.47 -1.95 1.70
CA VAL A 54 11.74 -2.65 1.51
C VAL A 54 12.71 -1.77 0.73
N GLN A 55 13.99 -1.91 1.04
CA GLN A 55 15.09 -1.41 0.22
C GLN A 55 15.80 -2.63 -0.37
N LEU A 56 15.99 -2.65 -1.68
CA LEU A 56 16.68 -3.76 -2.33
C LEU A 56 18.20 -3.56 -2.22
N PRO A 57 19.01 -4.62 -2.03
CA PRO A 57 20.45 -4.48 -1.78
C PRO A 57 21.24 -3.70 -2.84
N SER A 58 20.77 -3.67 -4.08
CA SER A 58 21.39 -2.95 -5.21
C SER A 58 20.78 -1.57 -5.45
N ASP A 59 19.84 -1.13 -4.62
CA ASP A 59 19.05 0.06 -4.84
C ASP A 59 19.11 1.01 -3.64
N VAL A 60 19.32 2.29 -3.92
CA VAL A 60 19.26 3.33 -2.90
C VAL A 60 17.80 3.66 -2.58
N GLN A 61 16.87 3.35 -3.50
CA GLN A 61 15.47 3.68 -3.39
C GLN A 61 14.67 2.70 -2.52
N TRP A 62 13.73 3.26 -1.75
CA TRP A 62 12.75 2.48 -0.99
C TRP A 62 11.53 2.15 -1.84
N TYR A 63 10.89 1.02 -1.53
CA TYR A 63 9.69 0.56 -2.19
C TYR A 63 8.61 0.22 -1.20
N LEU A 64 7.37 0.63 -1.49
CA LEU A 64 6.17 0.14 -0.81
C LEU A 64 5.67 -1.11 -1.51
N VAL A 65 5.50 -2.20 -0.77
CA VAL A 65 5.05 -3.49 -1.32
C VAL A 65 3.62 -3.76 -0.87
N VAL A 66 2.72 -3.88 -1.84
CA VAL A 66 1.28 -4.12 -1.62
C VAL A 66 0.84 -5.43 -2.23
N ILE A 67 -0.17 -6.05 -1.63
CA ILE A 67 -0.76 -7.31 -2.10
C ILE A 67 -1.91 -6.95 -3.03
N ARG A 68 -1.76 -7.21 -4.34
CA ARG A 68 -2.83 -6.98 -5.32
C ARG A 68 -3.86 -8.11 -5.31
N GLN A 69 -3.38 -9.34 -5.19
CA GLN A 69 -4.24 -10.52 -5.27
C GLN A 69 -3.83 -11.58 -4.26
N LYS A 70 -4.83 -12.25 -3.72
CA LYS A 70 -4.67 -13.42 -2.87
C LYS A 70 -5.65 -14.52 -3.28
N ALA A 71 -5.28 -15.76 -3.02
CA ALA A 71 -6.14 -16.93 -3.23
C ALA A 71 -6.33 -17.67 -1.90
N LEU A 72 -7.57 -18.04 -1.58
CA LEU A 72 -7.86 -18.88 -0.41
C LEU A 72 -7.20 -20.24 -0.63
N VAL A 73 -6.37 -20.67 0.32
CA VAL A 73 -5.73 -22.00 0.28
C VAL A 73 -6.38 -22.99 1.24
N GLY A 74 -7.10 -22.49 2.25
CA GLY A 74 -7.83 -23.33 3.18
C GLY A 74 -8.37 -22.56 4.37
N THR A 75 -9.01 -23.31 5.24
CA THR A 75 -9.56 -22.81 6.51
C THR A 75 -9.06 -23.71 7.63
N ILE A 76 -8.52 -23.11 8.68
CA ILE A 76 -8.06 -23.83 9.87
C ILE A 76 -9.16 -23.85 10.96
N PRO A 77 -9.06 -24.71 11.99
CA PRO A 77 -10.03 -24.73 13.09
C PRO A 77 -10.28 -23.33 13.67
N GLY A 78 -11.54 -23.03 14.01
CA GLY A 78 -11.96 -21.68 14.38
C GLY A 78 -12.43 -20.81 13.20
N GLY A 79 -12.42 -21.35 11.96
CA GLY A 79 -12.94 -20.65 10.78
C GLY A 79 -11.98 -19.62 10.20
N HIS A 80 -10.72 -19.60 10.65
CA HIS A 80 -9.72 -18.67 10.14
C HIS A 80 -9.31 -19.08 8.72
N LYS A 81 -9.45 -18.14 7.78
CA LYS A 81 -9.09 -18.33 6.38
C LYS A 81 -7.60 -18.07 6.18
N VAL A 82 -6.91 -19.00 5.51
CA VAL A 82 -5.51 -18.88 5.13
C VAL A 82 -5.44 -18.57 3.64
N TYR A 83 -4.66 -17.55 3.29
CA TYR A 83 -4.53 -17.09 1.90
C TYR A 83 -3.07 -17.16 1.44
N ARG A 84 -2.87 -17.54 0.18
CA ARG A 84 -1.60 -17.36 -0.53
C ARG A 84 -1.64 -16.05 -1.28
N ILE A 85 -0.60 -15.23 -1.13
CA ILE A 85 -0.38 -14.06 -1.97
C ILE A 85 -0.04 -14.54 -3.38
N SER A 86 -0.88 -14.20 -4.37
CA SER A 86 -0.69 -14.61 -5.77
C SER A 86 -0.07 -13.51 -6.62
N ARG A 87 -0.30 -12.24 -6.27
CA ARG A 87 0.34 -11.08 -6.92
C ARG A 87 0.64 -9.98 -5.92
N VAL A 88 1.83 -9.39 -6.06
CA VAL A 88 2.23 -8.16 -5.38
C VAL A 88 2.49 -7.07 -6.40
N ALA A 89 2.39 -5.81 -5.97
CA ALA A 89 2.95 -4.67 -6.67
C ALA A 89 4.01 -4.00 -5.80
N VAL A 90 5.00 -3.44 -6.47
CA VAL A 90 6.14 -2.76 -5.86
C VAL A 90 6.08 -1.32 -6.35
N ILE A 91 5.84 -0.40 -5.42
CA ILE A 91 5.64 1.03 -5.71
C ILE A 91 6.92 1.77 -5.30
N PRO A 92 7.65 2.37 -6.25
CA PRO A 92 8.83 3.18 -5.94
C PRO A 92 8.45 4.38 -5.07
N LEU A 93 9.16 4.59 -3.96
CA LEU A 93 9.06 5.83 -3.21
C LEU A 93 9.85 6.90 -3.97
N SER A 94 9.13 7.79 -4.65
CA SER A 94 9.69 8.87 -5.46
C SER A 94 8.75 10.06 -5.46
N GLU A 95 9.30 11.27 -5.52
CA GLU A 95 8.52 12.51 -5.69
C GLU A 95 8.28 12.86 -7.16
N VAL A 96 8.77 12.04 -8.11
CA VAL A 96 8.48 12.18 -9.54
C VAL A 96 6.97 12.02 -9.78
N GLN A 97 6.45 12.64 -10.85
CA GLN A 97 5.02 12.69 -11.16
C GLN A 97 4.35 11.31 -11.10
N PRO A 98 3.06 11.25 -10.69
CA PRO A 98 2.31 10.00 -10.51
C PRO A 98 2.47 9.11 -11.73
N VAL A 99 2.99 7.92 -11.51
CA VAL A 99 3.02 6.89 -12.56
C VAL A 99 1.63 6.26 -12.55
N ASP A 100 1.05 6.05 -13.73
CA ASP A 100 -0.23 5.36 -13.88
C ASP A 100 -0.03 3.87 -13.51
N LEU A 101 -0.04 3.58 -12.20
CA LEU A 101 -0.01 2.23 -11.66
C LEU A 101 -1.45 1.76 -11.50
N GLU A 102 -1.96 1.01 -12.47
CA GLU A 102 -3.22 0.30 -12.30
C GLU A 102 -3.05 -0.87 -11.32
N LEU A 103 -3.45 -0.68 -10.05
CA LEU A 103 -3.46 -1.69 -8.97
C LEU A 103 -4.75 -2.49 -8.89
#